data_AF-A0A960RZ03-F1
#
_entry.id   AF-A0A960RZ03-F1
#
_cell.length_a   1.000
_cell.length_b   1.000
_cell.length_c   1.000
_cell.angle_alpha   90.00
_cell.angle_beta   90.00
_cell.angle_gamma   90.00
#
_symmetry.space_group_name_H-M   'P 1'
#
loop_
_entity.id
_entity.type
_entity.pdbx_description
1 polymer ?
#
loop_
_entity_poly.entity_id
_entity_poly.type
_entity_poly.pdbx_seq_one_letter_code
_entity_poly.pdbx_strand_id
1 'polypeptide(L)' 'MTKVKDLRDQTQNELKVLLEVKRKERYELLNKRQREKKLDQPHKLVETKRDIAKILTVLTEKEGSK' A
#
# COMPACT_ATOMS: atom_id res chain seq x y z
N MET A 1 -6.36 6.28 4.42
CA MET A 1 -5.22 5.95 5.31
C MET A 1 -5.52 4.71 6.15
N THR A 2 -4.80 3.60 5.92
CA THR A 2 -4.95 2.38 6.74
C THR A 2 -4.27 2.57 8.10
N LYS A 3 -4.94 2.17 9.20
CA LYS A 3 -4.35 2.21 10.54
C LYS A 3 -3.46 0.99 10.73
N VAL A 4 -2.36 1.18 11.45
CA VAL A 4 -1.38 0.11 11.68
C VAL A 4 -1.96 -1.02 12.56
N LYS A 5 -2.90 -0.70 13.46
CA LYS A 5 -3.60 -1.69 14.27
C LYS A 5 -4.31 -2.72 13.39
N ASP A 6 -5.13 -2.24 12.46
CA ASP A 6 -5.88 -3.08 11.52
C ASP A 6 -4.97 -4.01 10.69
N LEU A 7 -3.75 -3.57 10.36
CA LEU A 7 -2.75 -4.38 9.65
C LEU A 7 -2.13 -5.48 10.53
N ARG A 8 -1.99 -5.24 11.83
CA ARG A 8 -1.43 -6.23 12.76
C ARG A 8 -2.41 -7.37 13.04
N ASP A 9 -3.70 -7.07 13.01
CA ASP A 9 -4.78 -8.05 13.20
C ASP A 9 -4.94 -8.99 11.99
N GLN A 10 -4.44 -8.61 10.82
CA GLN A 10 -4.43 -9.45 9.62
C GLN A 10 -3.37 -10.56 9.67
N THR A 11 -3.66 -11.68 9.00
CA THR A 11 -2.70 -12.76 8.77
C THR A 11 -1.64 -12.36 7.75
N GLN A 12 -0.49 -13.06 7.74
CA GLN A 12 0.56 -12.81 6.73
C GLN A 12 0.05 -12.95 5.30
N ASN A 13 -0.82 -13.92 5.03
CA ASN A 13 -1.39 -14.13 3.70
C ASN A 13 -2.30 -12.97 3.30
N GLU A 14 -3.15 -12.50 4.19
CA GLU A 14 -4.01 -11.33 3.93
C GLU A 14 -3.18 -10.07 3.69
N LEU A 15 -2.10 -9.88 4.45
CA LEU A 15 -1.18 -8.76 4.24
C LEU A 15 -0.48 -8.83 2.88
N LYS A 16 -0.09 -10.03 2.42
CA LYS A 16 0.49 -10.24 1.08
C LYS A 16 -0.54 -9.93 -0.02
N VAL A 17 -1.78 -10.38 0.13
CA VAL A 17 -2.87 -10.04 -0.80
C VAL A 17 -3.13 -8.53 -0.82
N LEU A 18 -3.20 -7.90 0.36
CA LEU A 18 -3.42 -6.46 0.48
C LEU A 18 -2.27 -5.65 -0.14
N LEU A 19 -1.03 -6.12 0.02
CA LEU A 19 0.15 -5.52 -0.61
C LEU A 19 0.04 -5.50 -2.13
N GLU A 20 -0.34 -6.63 -2.74
CA GLU A 20 -0.51 -6.73 -4.19
C GLU A 20 -1.64 -5.83 -4.70
N VAL A 21 -2.77 -5.76 -3.98
CA VAL A 21 -3.86 -4.83 -4.29
C VAL A 21 -3.37 -3.38 -4.27
N LYS A 22 -2.64 -2.98 -3.22
CA LYS A 22 -2.11 -1.61 -3.08
C LYS A 22 -1.05 -1.28 -4.14
N ARG A 23 -0.23 -2.25 -4.54
CA ARG A 23 0.72 -2.10 -5.64
C ARG A 23 0.01 -1.86 -6.97
N LYS A 24 -1.03 -2.65 -7.26
CA LYS A 24 -1.86 -2.47 -8.45
C LYS A 24 -2.55 -1.11 -8.48
N GLU A 25 -3.16 -0.70 -7.36
CA GLU A 25 -3.76 0.63 -7.21
C GLU A 25 -2.75 1.75 -7.50
N ARG A 26 -1.53 1.65 -6.94
CA ARG A 26 -0.46 2.62 -7.19
C ARG A 26 -0.04 2.65 -8.66
N TYR A 27 0.05 1.50 -9.31
CA TYR A 27 0.38 1.40 -10.74
C TYR A 27 -0.70 2.06 -11.61
N GLU A 28 -1.98 1.82 -11.33
CA GLU A 28 -3.09 2.44 -12.04
C GLU A 28 -3.09 3.96 -11.87
N LEU A 29 -2.84 4.47 -10.66
CA LEU A 29 -2.71 5.91 -10.41
C LEU A 29 -1.53 6.54 -11.17
N LEU A 30 -0.39 5.85 -11.24
CA LEU A 30 0.76 6.30 -12.03
C LEU A 30 0.46 6.32 -13.53
N ASN A 31 -0.21 5.28 -14.04
CA ASN A 31 -0.61 5.22 -15.45
C ASN A 31 -1.62 6.31 -15.81
N LYS A 32 -2.61 6.56 -14.95
CA LYS A 32 -3.56 7.67 -15.14
C LYS A 32 -2.82 9.01 -15.17
N ARG A 33 -1.94 9.27 -14.20
CA ARG A 33 -1.08 10.47 -14.19
C ARG A 33 -0.31 10.64 -15.49
N GLN A 34 0.30 9.56 -15.99
CA GLN A 34 1.11 9.60 -17.21
C GLN A 34 0.28 9.92 -18.45
N ARG A 35 -0.94 9.38 -18.55
CA ARG A 35 -1.84 9.59 -19.69
C ARG A 35 -2.50 10.97 -19.67
N GLU A 36 -2.98 11.40 -18.52
CA GLU A 36 -3.83 12.59 -18.38
C GLU A 36 -3.02 13.87 -18.09
N LYS A 37 -1.73 13.75 -17.73
CA LYS A 37 -0.81 14.84 -17.33
C LYS A 37 -1.30 15.71 -16.15
N LYS A 38 -2.52 15.51 -15.67
CA LYS A 38 -3.09 16.01 -14.43
C LYS A 38 -3.45 14.82 -13.54
N LEU A 39 -3.21 14.98 -12.24
CA LEU A 39 -3.67 14.05 -11.21
C LEU A 39 -4.87 14.70 -10.54
N ASP A 40 -6.04 14.08 -10.65
CA ASP A 40 -7.22 14.54 -9.89
C ASP A 40 -6.96 14.46 -8.38
N GLN A 41 -6.19 13.46 -7.95
CA GLN A 41 -5.97 13.16 -6.54
C GLN A 41 -4.49 12.84 -6.27
N PRO A 42 -3.60 13.86 -6.29
CA PRO A 42 -2.16 13.66 -6.07
C PRO A 42 -1.85 13.12 -4.67
N HIS A 43 -2.67 13.44 -3.67
CA HIS A 43 -2.57 12.95 -2.30
C HIS A 43 -2.69 11.42 -2.23
N LYS A 44 -3.55 10.80 -3.05
CA LYS A 44 -3.73 9.34 -3.06
C LYS A 44 -2.42 8.62 -3.38
N LEU A 45 -1.61 9.14 -4.29
CA LEU A 45 -0.34 8.51 -4.67
C LEU A 45 0.65 8.48 -3.50
N VAL A 46 0.63 9.52 -2.66
CA VAL A 46 1.43 9.60 -1.42
C VAL A 46 0.84 8.67 -0.35
N GLU A 47 -0.48 8.64 -0.19
CA GLU A 47 -1.16 7.75 0.76
C GLU A 47 -0.91 6.28 0.43
N THR A 48 -1.11 5.85 -0.82
CA THR A 48 -0.88 4.46 -1.24
C THR A 48 0.59 4.07 -1.02
N LYS A 49 1.54 4.98 -1.26
CA LYS A 49 2.97 4.73 -0.95
C LYS A 49 3.20 4.50 0.55
N ARG A 50 2.61 5.33 1.41
CA ARG A 50 2.71 5.19 2.87
C ARG A 50 2.05 3.91 3.36
N ASP A 51 0.89 3.56 2.81
CA ASP A 51 0.17 2.35 3.20
C ASP A 51 0.94 1.09 2.78
N ILE A 52 1.58 1.06 1.60
CA ILE A 52 2.52 -0.02 1.20
C ILE A 52 3.67 -0.15 2.20
N ALA A 53 4.28 0.98 2.61
CA ALA A 53 5.39 0.95 3.56
C ALA A 53 4.97 0.35 4.90
N LYS A 54 3.80 0.73 5.44
CA LYS A 54 3.26 0.15 6.67
C LYS A 54 3.02 -1.36 6.55
N ILE A 55 2.43 -1.81 5.44
CA ILE A 55 2.16 -3.25 5.20
C ILE A 55 3.48 -4.03 5.18
N LEU A 56 4.50 -3.52 4.47
CA LEU A 56 5.82 -4.14 4.44
C LEU A 56 6.46 -4.21 5.82
N THR A 57 6.39 -3.14 6.62
CA THR A 57 6.89 -3.15 7.99
C THR A 57 6.21 -4.23 8.84
N VAL A 58 4.88 -4.31 8.80
CA VAL A 58 4.15 -5.33 9.58
C VAL A 58 4.44 -6.75 9.10
N LEU A 59 4.62 -6.95 7.78
CA LEU A 59 5.05 -8.24 7.23
C LEU A 59 6.43 -8.64 7.78
N THR A 60 7.40 -7.73 7.74
CA THR A 60 8.75 -7.98 8.27
C THR A 60 8.72 -8.25 9.78
N GLU A 61 7.90 -7.51 10.55
CA GLU A 61 7.67 -7.77 11.98
C GLU A 61 7.12 -9.18 12.21
N LYS A 62 6.16 -9.64 11.39
CA LYS A 62 5.58 -11.00 11.49
C LYS A 62 6.52 -12.10 11.01
N GLU A 63 7.41 -11.82 10.06
CA GLU A 63 8.42 -12.76 9.57
C GLU A 63 9.59 -12.93 10.56
N GLY A 64 9.62 -12.18 11.66
CA GLY A 64 10.62 -12.33 12.73
C GLY A 64 12.02 -11.85 12.35
N SER A 65 12.15 -11.00 11.31
CA SER A 65 13.44 -10.44 10.88
C SER A 65 13.91 -9.26 11.74
N LYS A 66 13.62 -9.28 13.04
CA LYS A 66 14.03 -8.24 14.00
C LYS A 66 14.25 -8.79 15.40
#